data_AF-A0A6P2ANA7-F1
#
_entry.id   AF-A0A6P2ANA7-F1
#
_cell.length_a   1.000
_cell.length_b   1.000
_cell.length_c   1.000
_cell.angle_alpha   90.00
_cell.angle_beta   90.00
_cell.angle_gamma   90.00
#
_symmetry.space_group_name_H-M   'P 1'
#
loop_
_entity.id
_entity.type
_entity.pdbx_description
1 polymer ?
#
loop_
_entity_poly.entity_id
_entity_poly.type
_entity_poly.pdbx_seq_one_letter_code
_entity_poly.pdbx_strand_id
1 'polypeptide(L)'
;MTVQQRMTNSRRGVTLIEAIASIAVLAILGSLASTLIFTAADGYLSASTASRLNSEAGLALERAVHELRSVERRDYPSGSGPALESLTTDSIAWHETEQLRRQGEQLILRRDEIDHVLAEHLTHFQVRAFDDDNQPMNTDLTGDEVANVHRIEMTLTLEKHGTRVTVRTRAFPRGLLIASGAGP
;
A
#
# COMPACT_ATOMS: atom_id res chain seq x y z
N MET A 1 -19.12 48.04 -80.89
CA MET A 1 -19.30 48.18 -79.43
C MET A 1 -18.77 46.91 -78.78
N THR A 2 -17.58 46.98 -78.19
CA THR A 2 -16.86 45.80 -77.69
C THR A 2 -16.86 45.89 -76.17
N VAL A 3 -17.66 45.04 -75.53
CA VAL A 3 -17.78 44.98 -74.07
C VAL A 3 -16.59 44.22 -73.51
N GLN A 4 -15.69 44.94 -72.85
CA GLN A 4 -14.48 44.40 -72.23
C GLN A 4 -14.85 43.75 -70.90
N GLN A 5 -14.96 42.41 -70.91
CA GLN A 5 -15.26 41.62 -69.71
C GLN A 5 -14.04 41.60 -68.78
N ARG A 6 -14.17 42.28 -67.64
CA ARG A 6 -13.15 42.34 -66.57
C ARG A 6 -13.26 41.05 -65.74
N MET A 7 -12.36 40.09 -65.96
CA MET A 7 -12.31 38.87 -65.14
C MET A 7 -11.83 39.22 -63.73
N THR A 8 -12.74 39.12 -62.76
CA THR A 8 -12.46 39.34 -61.34
C THR A 8 -11.67 38.17 -60.77
N ASN A 9 -10.37 38.37 -60.56
CA ASN A 9 -9.45 37.37 -59.98
C ASN A 9 -9.60 37.19 -58.45
N SER A 10 -10.77 37.49 -57.87
CA SER A 10 -10.96 37.63 -56.40
C SER A 10 -11.19 36.32 -55.64
N ARG A 11 -11.25 35.17 -56.32
CA ARG A 11 -11.56 33.87 -55.66
C ARG A 11 -10.34 33.13 -55.09
N ARG A 12 -9.11 33.47 -55.52
CA ARG A 12 -7.89 32.72 -55.13
C ARG A 12 -7.32 33.11 -53.75
N GLY A 13 -7.59 34.33 -53.28
CA GLY A 13 -7.13 34.78 -51.95
C GLY A 13 -7.90 34.12 -50.79
N VAL A 14 -9.19 33.85 -51.00
CA VAL A 14 -10.07 33.23 -49.98
C VAL A 14 -9.65 31.79 -49.68
N THR A 15 -9.28 31.02 -50.70
CA THR A 15 -8.89 29.61 -50.55
C THR A 15 -7.57 29.41 -49.78
N LEU A 16 -6.63 30.36 -49.87
CA LEU A 16 -5.36 30.27 -49.13
C LEU A 16 -5.57 30.55 -47.64
N ILE A 17 -6.35 31.58 -47.31
CA ILE A 17 -6.66 31.94 -45.93
C ILE A 17 -7.43 30.81 -45.25
N GLU A 18 -8.40 30.22 -45.94
CA GLU A 18 -9.16 29.07 -45.45
C GLU A 18 -8.29 27.84 -45.17
N ALA A 19 -7.33 27.55 -46.05
CA ALA A 19 -6.38 26.45 -45.84
C ALA A 19 -5.49 26.69 -44.62
N ILE A 20 -4.96 27.91 -44.45
CA ILE A 20 -4.14 28.27 -43.28
C ILE A 20 -4.97 28.19 -41.99
N ALA A 21 -6.21 28.69 -42.00
CA ALA A 21 -7.10 28.61 -40.87
C ALA A 21 -7.41 27.14 -40.49
N SER A 22 -7.62 26.28 -41.48
CA SER A 22 -7.87 24.85 -41.27
C SER A 22 -6.65 24.15 -40.66
N ILE A 23 -5.44 24.42 -41.16
CA ILE A 23 -4.20 23.88 -40.60
C ILE A 23 -3.99 24.36 -39.16
N ALA A 24 -4.25 25.64 -38.87
CA ALA A 24 -4.14 26.19 -37.52
C ALA A 24 -5.12 25.52 -36.54
N VAL A 25 -6.39 25.33 -36.95
CA VAL A 25 -7.39 24.63 -36.14
C VAL A 25 -6.98 23.18 -35.90
N LEU A 26 -6.52 22.47 -36.93
CA LEU A 26 -6.05 21.08 -36.80
C LEU A 26 -4.83 20.98 -35.87
N ALA A 27 -3.90 21.94 -35.93
CA ALA A 27 -2.75 21.98 -35.03
C ALA A 27 -3.17 22.17 -33.57
N ILE A 28 -4.12 23.07 -33.30
CA ILE A 28 -4.67 23.29 -31.95
C ILE A 28 -5.38 22.04 -31.45
N LEU A 29 -6.22 21.40 -32.28
CA LEU A 29 -6.92 20.16 -31.94
C LEU A 29 -5.93 19.02 -31.68
N GLY A 30 -4.89 18.90 -32.51
CA GLY A 30 -3.84 17.89 -32.34
C GLY A 30 -3.06 18.08 -31.03
N SER A 31 -2.77 19.33 -30.66
CA SER A 31 -2.13 19.67 -29.38
C SER A 31 -3.01 19.26 -28.19
N LEU A 32 -4.30 19.66 -28.20
CA LEU A 32 -5.24 19.31 -27.15
C LEU A 32 -5.45 17.80 -27.01
N ALA A 33 -5.61 17.09 -28.13
CA ALA A 33 -5.75 15.64 -28.15
C ALA A 33 -4.51 14.95 -27.55
N SER A 34 -3.31 15.42 -27.89
CA SER A 34 -2.06 14.86 -27.37
C SER A 34 -1.98 15.02 -25.85
N THR A 35 -2.27 16.21 -25.32
CA THR A 35 -2.28 16.43 -23.86
C THR A 35 -3.27 15.51 -23.15
N LEU A 36 -4.48 15.35 -23.68
CA LEU A 36 -5.48 14.45 -23.11
C LEU A 36 -5.01 12.99 -23.09
N ILE A 37 -4.38 12.53 -24.18
CA ILE A 37 -3.85 11.16 -24.26
C ILE A 37 -2.74 10.95 -23.23
N PHE A 38 -1.81 11.88 -23.09
CA PHE A 38 -0.72 11.76 -22.10
C PHE A 38 -1.27 11.76 -20.67
N THR A 39 -2.18 12.68 -20.33
CA THR A 39 -2.83 12.69 -19.00
C THR A 39 -3.58 11.40 -18.72
N ALA A 40 -4.29 10.84 -19.70
CA ALA A 40 -4.99 9.57 -19.55
C ALA A 40 -4.02 8.39 -19.35
N ALA A 41 -2.91 8.37 -20.10
CA ALA A 41 -1.88 7.33 -19.97
C ALA A 41 -1.20 7.37 -18.59
N ASP A 42 -0.83 8.56 -18.11
CA ASP A 42 -0.23 8.74 -16.78
C ASP A 42 -1.21 8.33 -15.67
N GLY A 43 -2.48 8.71 -15.79
CA GLY A 43 -3.53 8.30 -14.87
C GLY A 43 -3.70 6.78 -14.82
N TYR A 44 -3.68 6.12 -15.98
CA TYR A 44 -3.75 4.65 -16.05
C TYR A 44 -2.54 3.97 -15.42
N LEU A 45 -1.33 4.47 -15.68
CA LEU A 45 -0.10 3.92 -15.09
C LEU A 45 -0.06 4.07 -13.57
N SER A 46 -0.48 5.24 -13.05
CA SER A 46 -0.58 5.46 -11.61
C SER A 46 -1.63 4.57 -10.96
N ALA A 47 -2.83 4.46 -11.56
CA ALA A 47 -3.88 3.58 -11.04
C ALA A 47 -3.47 2.09 -11.05
N SER A 48 -2.81 1.64 -12.12
CA SER A 48 -2.27 0.27 -12.22
C SER A 48 -1.21 0.02 -11.15
N THR A 49 -0.29 0.98 -10.93
CA THR A 49 0.74 0.90 -9.88
C THR A 49 0.10 0.86 -8.49
N ALA A 50 -0.88 1.72 -8.22
CA ALA A 50 -1.61 1.74 -6.95
C ALA A 50 -2.32 0.42 -6.69
N SER A 51 -3.00 -0.14 -7.69
CA SER A 51 -3.67 -1.44 -7.58
C SER A 51 -2.68 -2.56 -7.26
N ARG A 52 -1.52 -2.58 -7.91
CA ARG A 52 -0.47 -3.59 -7.65
C ARG A 52 0.08 -3.47 -6.23
N LEU A 53 0.44 -2.25 -5.80
CA LEU A 53 0.94 -1.99 -4.45
C LEU A 53 -0.09 -2.37 -3.38
N ASN A 54 -1.38 -2.11 -3.63
CA ASN A 54 -2.44 -2.48 -2.71
C ASN A 54 -2.58 -4.00 -2.58
N SER A 55 -2.53 -4.74 -3.69
CA SER A 55 -2.55 -6.21 -3.66
C SER A 55 -1.32 -6.79 -2.96
N GLU A 56 -0.13 -6.24 -3.22
CA GLU A 56 1.12 -6.65 -2.57
C GLU A 56 1.06 -6.41 -1.06
N ALA A 57 0.67 -5.20 -0.63
CA ALA A 57 0.49 -4.86 0.77
C ALA A 57 -0.54 -5.74 1.46
N GLY A 58 -1.66 -6.02 0.78
CA GLY A 58 -2.71 -6.93 1.26
C GLY A 58 -2.18 -8.34 1.50
N LEU A 59 -1.52 -8.94 0.50
CA LEU A 59 -0.95 -10.29 0.59
C LEU A 59 0.13 -10.38 1.69
N ALA A 60 0.99 -9.37 1.79
CA ALA A 60 2.02 -9.31 2.84
C ALA A 60 1.40 -9.29 4.25
N LEU A 61 0.37 -8.46 4.45
CA LEU A 61 -0.34 -8.37 5.72
C LEU A 61 -1.20 -9.61 6.02
N GLU A 62 -1.82 -10.23 5.02
CA GLU A 62 -2.53 -11.50 5.18
C GLU A 62 -1.58 -12.61 5.63
N ARG A 63 -0.39 -12.68 5.01
CA ARG A 63 0.65 -13.63 5.43
C ARG A 63 1.11 -13.35 6.85
N ALA A 64 1.42 -12.09 7.19
CA ALA A 64 1.80 -11.71 8.55
C ALA A 64 0.71 -12.06 9.60
N VAL A 65 -0.57 -11.78 9.30
CA VAL A 65 -1.70 -12.14 10.17
C VAL A 65 -1.82 -13.66 10.32
N HIS A 66 -1.57 -14.43 9.26
CA HIS A 66 -1.58 -15.89 9.32
C HIS A 66 -0.53 -16.42 10.30
N GLU A 67 0.70 -15.92 10.22
CA GLU A 67 1.79 -16.33 11.13
C GLU A 67 1.54 -15.86 12.57
N LEU A 68 1.03 -14.64 12.78
CA LEU A 68 0.67 -14.17 14.11
C LEU A 68 -0.48 -14.96 14.74
N ARG A 69 -1.35 -15.57 13.92
CA ARG A 69 -2.42 -16.45 14.39
C ARG A 69 -1.92 -17.85 14.74
N SER A 70 -0.78 -18.29 14.22
CA SER A 70 -0.17 -19.57 14.61
C SER A 70 0.66 -19.49 15.88
N VAL A 71 0.90 -18.28 16.41
CA VAL A 71 1.59 -18.10 17.70
C VAL A 71 0.87 -18.89 18.79
N GLU A 72 1.62 -19.77 19.44
CA GLU A 72 1.13 -20.63 20.51
C GLU A 72 0.81 -19.84 21.79
N ARG A 73 0.15 -20.50 22.74
CA ARG A 73 -0.04 -19.97 24.09
C ARG A 73 1.19 -20.27 24.94
N ARG A 74 1.63 -19.30 25.74
CA ARG A 74 2.66 -19.48 26.78
C ARG A 74 2.11 -19.01 28.11
N ASP A 75 2.46 -19.73 29.17
CA ASP A 75 2.17 -19.30 30.54
C ASP A 75 3.31 -18.39 31.04
N TYR A 76 2.92 -17.26 31.60
CA TYR A 76 3.78 -16.25 32.19
C TYR A 76 3.45 -16.11 33.69
N PRO A 77 4.37 -15.58 34.52
CA PRO A 77 4.06 -15.24 35.91
C PRO A 77 2.86 -14.29 36.07
N SER A 78 2.63 -13.40 35.09
CA SER A 78 1.55 -12.42 35.06
C SER A 78 0.20 -12.96 34.56
N GLY A 79 0.18 -14.16 33.98
CA GLY A 79 -1.01 -14.73 33.34
C GLY A 79 -0.65 -15.62 32.16
N SER A 80 -1.59 -15.89 31.27
CA SER A 80 -1.34 -16.67 30.06
C SER A 80 -1.64 -15.86 28.82
N GLY A 81 -0.74 -15.88 27.84
CA GLY A 81 -0.85 -15.03 26.66
C GLY A 81 -0.27 -15.69 25.41
N PRO A 82 -0.19 -14.96 24.29
CA PRO A 82 0.55 -15.44 23.12
C PRO A 82 2.04 -15.56 23.44
N ALA A 83 2.71 -16.56 22.87
CA ALA A 83 4.15 -16.84 23.01
C ALA A 83 5.05 -15.82 22.28
N LEU A 84 4.77 -14.53 22.48
CA LEU A 84 5.60 -13.44 21.98
C LEU A 84 6.83 -13.29 22.88
N GLU A 85 7.92 -12.79 22.30
CA GLU A 85 9.18 -12.52 23.02
C GLU A 85 9.43 -11.03 23.12
N SER A 86 9.21 -10.32 22.03
CA SER A 86 9.28 -8.86 21.98
C SER A 86 8.36 -8.28 20.92
N LEU A 87 7.92 -7.06 21.16
CA LEU A 87 7.16 -6.26 20.21
C LEU A 87 7.71 -4.84 20.25
N THR A 88 8.25 -4.37 19.13
CA THR A 88 8.69 -2.98 18.93
C THR A 88 7.71 -2.25 18.00
N THR A 89 7.95 -0.97 17.74
CA THR A 89 7.17 -0.21 16.73
C THR A 89 7.26 -0.83 15.32
N ASP A 90 8.34 -1.52 14.98
CA ASP A 90 8.65 -1.98 13.62
C ASP A 90 9.05 -3.46 13.54
N SER A 91 8.89 -4.21 14.64
CA SER A 91 9.16 -5.64 14.68
C SER A 91 8.29 -6.37 15.71
N ILE A 92 8.07 -7.65 15.44
CA ILE A 92 7.40 -8.60 16.33
C ILE A 92 8.26 -9.85 16.31
N ALA A 93 8.73 -10.31 17.47
CA ALA A 93 9.43 -11.58 17.61
C ALA A 93 8.57 -12.55 18.43
N TRP A 94 8.46 -13.77 17.93
CA TRP A 94 7.74 -14.86 18.59
C TRP A 94 8.49 -16.14 18.31
N HIS A 95 8.71 -16.97 19.32
CA HIS A 95 9.72 -18.04 19.27
C HIS A 95 11.15 -17.52 18.96
N GLU A 96 12.16 -18.31 19.36
CA GLU A 96 13.56 -17.88 19.33
C GLU A 96 14.06 -17.53 17.91
N THR A 97 13.40 -18.05 16.86
CA THR A 97 13.83 -17.94 15.46
C THR A 97 12.81 -17.27 14.53
N GLU A 98 11.60 -16.95 14.98
CA GLU A 98 10.59 -16.31 14.12
C GLU A 98 10.44 -14.81 14.43
N GLN A 99 10.45 -14.00 13.37
CA GLN A 99 10.37 -12.55 13.50
C GLN A 99 9.73 -11.92 12.27
N LEU A 100 8.77 -11.03 12.48
CA LEU A 100 8.32 -10.08 11.46
C LEU A 100 9.00 -8.75 11.74
N ARG A 101 9.77 -8.22 10.78
CA ARG A 101 10.44 -6.93 10.97
C ARG A 101 10.54 -6.13 9.69
N ARG A 102 10.68 -4.82 9.85
CA ARG A 102 11.21 -3.96 8.80
C ARG A 102 12.72 -4.14 8.67
N GLN A 103 13.21 -4.24 7.44
CA GLN A 103 14.64 -4.15 7.13
C GLN A 103 14.83 -3.25 5.91
N GLY A 104 15.22 -1.99 6.15
CA GLY A 104 15.32 -0.98 5.10
C GLY A 104 13.96 -0.71 4.44
N GLU A 105 13.87 -1.00 3.13
CA GLU A 105 12.68 -0.87 2.30
C GLU A 105 11.90 -2.19 2.14
N GLN A 106 12.14 -3.18 3.00
CA GLN A 106 11.47 -4.47 2.94
C GLN A 106 10.78 -4.81 4.25
N LEU A 107 9.63 -5.48 4.14
CA LEU A 107 9.03 -6.24 5.24
C LEU A 107 9.52 -7.67 5.14
N ILE A 108 10.18 -8.16 6.18
CA ILE A 108 10.78 -9.50 6.21
C ILE A 108 10.10 -10.34 7.30
N LEU A 109 9.74 -11.56 6.93
CA LEU A 109 9.38 -12.64 7.83
C LEU A 109 10.58 -13.59 7.91
N ARG A 110 11.22 -13.64 9.08
CA ARG A 110 12.22 -14.65 9.40
C ARG A 110 11.53 -15.87 9.97
N ARG A 111 11.89 -17.05 9.46
CA ARG A 111 11.50 -18.36 9.98
C ARG A 111 12.70 -19.29 9.90
N ASP A 112 13.03 -19.97 11.00
CA ASP A 112 14.14 -20.92 11.04
C ASP A 112 15.45 -20.30 10.50
N GLU A 113 15.71 -19.05 10.88
CA GLU A 113 16.86 -18.23 10.43
C GLU A 113 16.87 -17.87 8.92
N ILE A 114 15.82 -18.22 8.18
CA ILE A 114 15.65 -17.87 6.76
C ILE A 114 14.78 -16.63 6.64
N ASP A 115 15.29 -15.61 5.95
CA ASP A 115 14.57 -14.37 5.66
C ASP A 115 13.71 -14.51 4.41
N HIS A 116 12.40 -14.30 4.56
CA HIS A 116 11.43 -14.22 3.48
C HIS A 116 10.95 -12.78 3.30
N VAL A 117 11.18 -12.20 2.14
CA VAL A 117 10.65 -10.86 1.80
C VAL A 117 9.15 -10.98 1.54
N LEU A 118 8.34 -10.29 2.34
CA LEU A 118 6.89 -10.23 2.20
C LEU A 118 6.43 -9.07 1.31
N ALA A 119 7.11 -7.93 1.39
CA ALA A 119 6.83 -6.75 0.58
C ALA A 119 8.10 -5.95 0.34
N GLU A 120 8.17 -5.30 -0.82
CA GLU A 120 9.22 -4.35 -1.19
C GLU A 120 8.69 -2.92 -1.24
N HIS A 121 9.59 -1.94 -1.42
CA HIS A 121 9.23 -0.52 -1.50
C HIS A 121 8.53 0.02 -0.25
N LEU A 122 8.89 -0.53 0.92
CA LEU A 122 8.36 -0.16 2.22
C LEU A 122 8.92 1.17 2.69
N THR A 123 8.06 2.16 2.87
CA THR A 123 8.44 3.46 3.46
C THR A 123 8.15 3.51 4.96
N HIS A 124 7.06 2.87 5.39
CA HIS A 124 6.63 2.85 6.77
C HIS A 124 5.99 1.51 7.16
N PHE A 125 6.44 0.95 8.28
CA PHE A 125 5.79 -0.18 8.96
C PHE A 125 5.63 0.20 10.42
N GLN A 126 4.43 0.01 10.95
CA GLN A 126 4.11 0.29 12.35
C GLN A 126 3.29 -0.84 12.94
N VAL A 127 3.67 -1.25 14.14
CA VAL A 127 2.98 -2.22 14.99
C VAL A 127 2.46 -1.50 16.22
N ARG A 128 1.23 -1.81 16.63
CA ARG A 128 0.62 -1.34 17.87
C ARG A 128 -0.05 -2.50 18.59
N ALA A 129 0.28 -2.68 19.86
CA ALA A 129 -0.36 -3.67 20.72
C ALA A 129 -1.52 -3.03 21.50
N PHE A 130 -2.53 -3.86 21.80
CA PHE A 130 -3.65 -3.51 22.65
C PHE A 130 -3.92 -4.63 23.65
N ASP A 131 -4.35 -4.26 24.84
CA ASP A 131 -4.75 -5.18 25.92
C ASP A 131 -6.20 -5.67 25.75
N ASP A 132 -6.70 -6.43 26.73
CA ASP A 132 -8.05 -7.01 26.74
C ASP A 132 -9.15 -5.93 26.79
N ASP A 133 -8.86 -4.81 27.48
CA ASP A 133 -9.71 -3.63 27.54
C ASP A 133 -9.60 -2.75 26.26
N ASN A 134 -8.89 -3.25 25.25
CA ASN A 134 -8.66 -2.59 23.97
C ASN A 134 -7.96 -1.21 24.12
N GLN A 135 -7.20 -1.01 25.19
CA GLN A 135 -6.33 0.15 25.39
C GLN A 135 -5.00 -0.05 24.68
N PRO A 136 -4.44 1.00 24.07
CA PRO A 136 -3.13 0.91 23.43
C PRO A 136 -2.05 0.68 24.50
N MET A 137 -1.22 -0.33 24.27
CA MET A 137 -0.06 -0.63 25.10
C MET A 137 1.17 0.16 24.62
N ASN A 138 2.25 0.15 25.40
CA ASN A 138 3.54 0.70 24.98
C ASN A 138 4.09 -0.05 23.75
N THR A 139 4.95 0.59 22.98
CA THR A 139 5.47 0.05 21.71
C THR A 139 6.71 -0.82 21.84
N ASP A 140 7.32 -0.94 23.02
CA ASP A 140 8.53 -1.74 23.26
C ASP A 140 8.30 -2.75 24.39
N LEU A 141 7.43 -3.73 24.12
CA LEU A 141 7.03 -4.75 25.11
C LEU A 141 8.02 -5.92 25.08
N THR A 142 8.43 -6.39 26.26
CA THR A 142 9.30 -7.57 26.40
C THR A 142 8.91 -8.40 27.62
N GLY A 143 9.37 -9.64 27.68
CA GLY A 143 9.17 -10.51 28.86
C GLY A 143 7.69 -10.72 29.17
N ASP A 144 7.29 -10.49 30.41
CA ASP A 144 5.91 -10.73 30.90
C ASP A 144 4.90 -9.68 30.41
N GLU A 145 5.34 -8.55 29.87
CA GLU A 145 4.45 -7.50 29.37
C GLU A 145 3.70 -7.94 28.11
N VAL A 146 4.32 -8.82 27.31
CA VAL A 146 3.71 -9.35 26.07
C VAL A 146 2.57 -10.32 26.35
N ALA A 147 2.48 -10.86 27.58
CA ALA A 147 1.40 -11.76 27.99
C ALA A 147 0.02 -11.08 27.92
N ASN A 148 -0.01 -9.76 28.10
CA ASN A 148 -1.24 -8.96 28.10
C ASN A 148 -1.66 -8.51 26.69
N VAL A 149 -0.91 -8.86 25.64
CA VAL A 149 -1.23 -8.43 24.27
C VAL A 149 -2.39 -9.25 23.71
N HIS A 150 -3.53 -8.60 23.48
CA HIS A 150 -4.74 -9.22 22.94
C HIS A 150 -4.97 -8.96 21.46
N ARG A 151 -4.54 -7.80 20.98
CA ARG A 151 -4.67 -7.42 19.57
C ARG A 151 -3.42 -6.70 19.10
N ILE A 152 -2.98 -7.08 17.90
CA ILE A 152 -1.87 -6.42 17.21
C ILE A 152 -2.45 -5.72 15.98
N GLU A 153 -2.27 -4.41 15.88
CA GLU A 153 -2.59 -3.64 14.68
C GLU A 153 -1.30 -3.37 13.91
N MET A 154 -1.30 -3.71 12.62
CA MET A 154 -0.17 -3.50 11.72
C MET A 154 -0.57 -2.52 10.63
N THR A 155 0.25 -1.50 10.41
CA THR A 155 0.10 -0.52 9.34
C THR A 155 1.30 -0.58 8.42
N LEU A 156 1.06 -0.78 7.13
CA LEU A 156 2.08 -0.92 6.09
C LEU A 156 1.88 0.19 5.05
N THR A 157 2.93 0.93 4.71
CA THR A 157 2.91 1.91 3.62
C THR A 157 3.98 1.58 2.59
N LEU A 158 3.53 1.31 1.36
CA LEU A 158 4.39 1.06 0.20
C LEU A 158 4.38 2.28 -0.72
N GLU A 159 5.50 2.61 -1.34
CA GLU A 159 5.60 3.71 -2.29
C GLU A 159 6.46 3.36 -3.50
N LYS A 160 5.91 3.50 -4.70
CA LYS A 160 6.62 3.25 -5.96
C LYS A 160 6.26 4.30 -7.00
N HIS A 161 7.27 4.92 -7.63
CA HIS A 161 7.09 5.96 -8.65
C HIS A 161 6.14 7.10 -8.22
N GLY A 162 6.25 7.55 -6.96
CA GLY A 162 5.40 8.60 -6.39
C GLY A 162 3.96 8.18 -6.07
N THR A 163 3.59 6.92 -6.34
CA THR A 163 2.31 6.35 -5.93
C THR A 163 2.48 5.68 -4.57
N ARG A 164 1.70 6.11 -3.58
CA ARG A 164 1.74 5.61 -2.20
C ARG A 164 0.45 4.88 -1.84
N VAL A 165 0.59 3.73 -1.19
CA VAL A 165 -0.54 2.95 -0.66
C VAL A 165 -0.28 2.62 0.80
N THR A 166 -1.28 2.87 1.66
CA THR A 166 -1.25 2.50 3.08
C THR A 166 -2.37 1.52 3.37
N VAL A 167 -2.01 0.35 3.92
CA VAL A 167 -2.97 -0.68 4.34
C VAL A 167 -2.80 -0.92 5.83
N ARG A 168 -3.92 -1.14 6.52
CA ARG A 168 -3.95 -1.46 7.95
C ARG A 168 -4.72 -2.75 8.18
N THR A 169 -4.18 -3.62 9.02
CA THR A 169 -4.85 -4.86 9.43
C THR A 169 -4.74 -5.09 10.94
N ARG A 170 -5.51 -6.04 11.44
CA ARG A 170 -5.52 -6.46 12.85
C ARG A 170 -5.35 -7.97 12.93
N ALA A 171 -4.42 -8.40 13.78
CA ALA A 171 -4.22 -9.79 14.15
C ALA A 171 -4.68 -10.01 15.60
N PHE A 172 -5.24 -11.19 15.84
CA PHE A 172 -5.63 -11.68 17.16
C PHE A 172 -4.92 -13.02 17.35
N PRO A 173 -3.82 -13.07 18.12
CA PRO A 173 -3.09 -14.31 18.40
C PRO A 173 -4.01 -15.36 19.04
N ARG A 174 -3.87 -16.63 18.64
CA ARG A 174 -4.79 -17.71 19.09
C ARG A 174 -4.64 -18.07 20.56
N GLY A 175 -3.51 -17.78 21.18
CA GLY A 175 -3.22 -18.14 22.57
C GLY A 175 -4.26 -17.69 23.60
N LEU A 176 -5.17 -16.79 23.23
CA LEU A 176 -6.16 -16.16 24.12
C LEU A 176 -7.58 -16.73 24.00
N LEU A 177 -7.89 -17.52 22.96
CA LEU A 177 -9.28 -17.93 22.66
C LEU A 177 -9.83 -19.05 23.56
N ILE A 178 -9.05 -19.61 24.49
CA ILE A 178 -9.41 -20.87 25.20
C ILE A 178 -9.84 -20.65 26.66
N ALA A 179 -9.74 -19.44 27.24
CA ALA A 179 -9.96 -19.26 28.69
C ALA A 179 -11.40 -18.94 29.14
N SER A 180 -12.37 -18.67 28.26
CA SER A 180 -13.71 -18.21 28.68
C SER A 180 -14.73 -19.33 29.00
N GLY A 181 -14.32 -20.61 28.97
CA GLY A 181 -15.22 -21.76 29.12
C GLY A 181 -15.25 -22.44 30.50
N ALA A 182 -14.38 -22.08 31.43
CA ALA A 182 -14.30 -22.70 32.76
C ALA A 182 -14.90 -21.79 33.82
N GLY A 183 -16.23 -21.65 33.81
CA GLY A 183 -16.98 -21.28 35.01
C GLY A 183 -17.10 -22.49 35.94
N PRO A 184 -17.13 -22.29 37.28
CA PRO A 184 -17.14 -23.36 38.28
C PRO A 184 -18.36 -24.29 38.21
#